data_AF-A0A2J8AGS8-F1
#
_entry.id   AF-A0A2J8AGS8-F1
#
_cell.length_a   1.000
_cell.length_b   1.000
_cell.length_c   1.000
_cell.angle_alpha   90.00
_cell.angle_beta   90.00
_cell.angle_gamma   90.00
#
_symmetry.space_group_name_H-M   'P 1'
#
loop_
_entity.id
_entity.type
_entity.pdbx_description
1 polymer ?
#
loop_
_entity_poly.entity_id
_entity_poly.type
_entity_poly.pdbx_seq_one_letter_code
_entity_poly.pdbx_strand_id
1 'polypeptide(L)'
;MRSAPVASCSGRGARRAVVATVQVRRASRRALVARAMYNFAEVSVERNPGERRKGFLKREARVVLETVRGLTSMTSKQLSAVTHLLPPGTLEGVGIAAKLPRSNQGRKRQEALVAKMLRALEEERLAGAQRPQDAAAGPSHDDDDATAAAAAASGNASISSGSEEQEDLAAVLADATKRGVGKGGKLRRLKAPVPRSRALLRSLTQVLRPLAVRVVKEAADKIEEEGGEGEAEEAEA
;
A
#
# COMPACT_ATOMS: atom_id res chain seq x y z
N MET A 1 -41.97 -23.87 -45.81
CA MET A 1 -40.74 -24.62 -46.15
C MET A 1 -39.83 -23.74 -46.98
N ARG A 2 -38.65 -23.36 -46.46
CA ARG A 2 -37.40 -23.03 -47.18
C ARG A 2 -36.36 -22.61 -46.14
N SER A 3 -35.47 -23.53 -45.81
CA SER A 3 -34.34 -23.36 -44.90
C SER A 3 -33.18 -22.66 -45.61
N ALA A 4 -32.61 -21.63 -44.99
CA ALA A 4 -31.36 -21.03 -45.44
C ALA A 4 -30.15 -21.78 -44.82
N PRO A 5 -29.08 -22.04 -45.59
CA PRO A 5 -27.87 -22.70 -45.08
C PRO A 5 -26.95 -21.72 -44.34
N VAL A 6 -26.41 -22.16 -43.20
CA VAL A 6 -25.44 -21.41 -42.41
C VAL A 6 -24.03 -21.72 -42.92
N ALA A 7 -23.32 -20.68 -43.38
CA ALA A 7 -21.96 -20.78 -43.88
C ALA A 7 -20.96 -21.09 -42.75
N SER A 8 -20.26 -22.21 -42.89
CA SER A 8 -19.14 -22.64 -42.06
C SER A 8 -17.86 -21.95 -42.54
N CYS A 9 -17.36 -20.97 -41.79
CA CYS A 9 -16.07 -20.34 -42.05
C CYS A 9 -14.98 -20.98 -41.16
N SER A 10 -14.27 -21.97 -41.71
CA SER A 10 -13.06 -22.55 -41.12
C SER A 10 -11.85 -21.64 -41.36
N GLY A 11 -11.55 -20.73 -40.43
CA GLY A 11 -10.38 -19.87 -40.47
C GLY A 11 -9.12 -20.52 -39.87
N ARG A 12 -8.42 -21.37 -40.63
CA ARG A 12 -7.03 -21.77 -40.36
C ARG A 12 -6.09 -20.67 -40.87
N GLY A 13 -5.63 -19.77 -40.01
CA GLY A 13 -4.71 -18.71 -40.46
C GLY A 13 -4.15 -17.82 -39.36
N ALA A 14 -3.49 -18.38 -38.34
CA ALA A 14 -2.90 -17.55 -37.26
C ALA A 14 -1.62 -18.13 -36.63
N ARG A 15 -0.77 -18.83 -37.40
CA ARG A 15 0.44 -19.48 -36.85
C ARG A 15 1.78 -19.01 -37.43
N ARG A 16 1.84 -17.91 -38.18
CA ARG A 16 3.11 -17.41 -38.74
C ARG A 16 3.58 -16.03 -38.28
N ALA A 17 2.82 -15.30 -37.46
CA ALA A 17 3.18 -13.95 -37.00
C ALA A 17 3.82 -13.87 -35.59
N VAL A 18 4.14 -15.00 -34.95
CA VAL A 18 4.62 -15.02 -33.55
C VAL A 18 6.15 -15.01 -33.43
N VAL A 19 6.90 -15.26 -34.51
CA VAL A 19 8.37 -15.41 -34.42
C VAL A 19 9.11 -14.06 -34.45
N ALA A 20 8.58 -13.04 -35.14
CA ALA A 20 9.27 -11.75 -35.30
C ALA A 20 9.23 -10.84 -34.06
N THR A 21 8.23 -10.97 -33.18
CA THR A 21 8.05 -10.11 -31.99
C THR A 21 8.90 -10.53 -30.78
N VAL A 22 9.56 -11.69 -30.83
CA VAL A 22 10.37 -12.21 -29.71
C VAL A 22 11.79 -11.61 -29.70
N GLN A 23 12.35 -11.21 -30.85
CA GLN A 23 13.72 -10.70 -30.90
C GLN A 23 13.86 -9.23 -30.47
N VAL A 24 12.89 -8.37 -30.77
CA VAL A 24 12.91 -6.94 -30.35
C VAL A 24 12.76 -6.76 -28.82
N ARG A 25 12.16 -7.75 -28.13
CA ARG A 25 12.02 -7.75 -26.67
C ARG A 25 13.30 -8.14 -25.90
N ARG A 26 14.32 -8.69 -26.58
CA ARG A 26 15.59 -9.05 -25.93
C ARG A 26 16.58 -7.88 -25.88
N ALA A 27 16.57 -6.98 -26.87
CA ALA A 27 17.44 -5.81 -26.89
C ALA A 27 17.02 -4.75 -25.85
N SER A 28 15.71 -4.50 -25.72
CA SER A 28 15.14 -3.53 -24.77
C SER A 28 15.28 -3.92 -23.29
N ARG A 29 15.49 -5.21 -22.98
CA ARG A 29 15.76 -5.66 -21.60
C ARG A 29 17.20 -5.42 -21.15
N ARG A 30 18.17 -5.33 -22.06
CA ARG A 30 19.58 -5.08 -21.68
C ARG A 30 19.83 -3.61 -21.32
N ALA A 31 19.14 -2.67 -21.98
CA ALA A 31 19.26 -1.24 -21.68
C ALA A 31 18.66 -0.85 -20.31
N LEU A 32 17.58 -1.51 -19.87
CA LEU A 32 16.97 -1.29 -18.54
C LEU A 32 17.79 -1.84 -17.38
N VAL A 33 18.74 -2.75 -17.63
CA VAL A 33 19.63 -3.28 -16.59
C VAL A 33 20.79 -2.32 -16.31
N ALA A 34 21.25 -1.56 -17.31
CA ALA A 34 22.34 -0.59 -17.13
C ALA A 34 21.93 0.66 -16.33
N ARG A 35 20.64 1.06 -16.36
CA ARG A 35 20.13 2.19 -15.56
C ARG A 35 19.75 1.80 -14.12
N ALA A 36 19.91 0.53 -13.75
CA ALA A 36 19.74 0.02 -12.39
C ALA A 36 21.10 -0.17 -11.69
N MET A 37 22.13 0.57 -12.10
CA MET A 37 23.33 0.74 -11.27
C MET A 37 22.91 1.50 -10.01
N TYR A 38 22.88 0.74 -8.91
CA TYR A 38 22.57 1.20 -7.56
C TYR A 38 23.23 2.54 -7.24
N ASN A 39 22.42 3.58 -7.02
CA ASN A 39 22.87 4.80 -6.36
C ASN A 39 23.14 4.45 -4.88
N PHE A 40 24.40 4.19 -4.53
CA PHE A 40 24.83 4.00 -3.15
C PHE A 40 24.87 5.32 -2.36
N ALA A 41 24.89 6.46 -3.06
CA ALA A 41 25.03 7.79 -2.46
C ALA A 41 23.74 8.31 -1.78
N GLU A 42 22.56 7.83 -2.17
CA GLU A 42 21.27 8.40 -1.71
C GLU A 42 20.61 7.64 -0.55
N VAL A 43 21.21 6.55 -0.06
CA VAL A 43 20.59 5.72 1.00
C VAL A 43 21.42 5.79 2.28
N SER A 44 21.43 6.96 2.91
CA SER A 44 21.87 7.16 4.30
C SER A 44 20.84 6.67 5.34
N VAL A 45 19.86 5.85 4.93
CA VAL A 45 18.96 5.19 5.87
C VAL A 45 19.76 4.10 6.59
N GLU A 46 20.14 4.38 7.84
CA GLU A 46 20.74 3.43 8.77
C GLU A 46 19.99 2.10 8.71
N ARG A 47 20.67 1.06 8.20
CA ARG A 47 20.07 -0.26 8.05
C ARG A 47 20.35 -1.07 9.30
N ASN A 48 19.29 -1.50 9.97
CA ASN A 48 19.41 -2.55 10.96
C ASN A 48 19.85 -3.86 10.27
N PRO A 49 20.97 -4.48 10.68
CA PRO A 49 21.43 -5.73 10.10
C PRO A 49 20.36 -6.81 10.28
N GLY A 50 19.92 -7.43 9.18
CA GLY A 50 18.91 -8.50 9.16
C GLY A 50 17.55 -8.11 8.55
N GLU A 51 17.32 -6.82 8.25
CA GLU A 51 16.02 -6.39 7.74
C GLU A 51 15.86 -6.60 6.21
N ARG A 52 14.90 -7.44 5.82
CA ARG A 52 14.60 -7.72 4.40
C ARG A 52 13.92 -6.49 3.76
N ARG A 53 14.59 -5.88 2.78
CA ARG A 53 14.17 -4.67 2.04
C ARG A 53 12.72 -4.63 1.53
N LYS A 54 12.03 -5.77 1.37
CA LYS A 54 10.62 -5.82 0.93
C LYS A 54 9.61 -5.58 2.05
N GLY A 55 10.04 -5.50 3.32
CA GLY A 55 9.16 -5.32 4.47
C GLY A 55 8.74 -3.88 4.72
N PHE A 56 9.61 -2.91 4.44
CA PHE A 56 9.45 -1.53 4.90
C PHE A 56 8.26 -0.81 4.27
N LEU A 57 8.23 -0.69 2.94
CA LEU A 57 7.09 -0.09 2.21
C LEU A 57 5.75 -0.76 2.54
N LYS A 58 5.77 -2.07 2.81
CA LYS A 58 4.58 -2.82 3.18
C LYS A 58 4.12 -2.50 4.62
N ARG A 59 5.06 -2.24 5.53
CA ARG A 59 4.77 -1.81 6.90
C ARG A 59 4.22 -0.40 6.91
N GLU A 60 4.86 0.54 6.24
CA GLU A 60 4.33 1.91 6.08
C GLU A 60 2.93 1.90 5.48
N ALA A 61 2.74 1.12 4.41
CA ALA A 61 1.44 0.95 3.80
C ALA A 61 0.36 0.42 4.76
N ARG A 62 0.77 -0.45 5.69
CA ARG A 62 -0.11 -1.00 6.72
C ARG A 62 -0.41 0.05 7.81
N VAL A 63 0.59 0.80 8.25
CA VAL A 63 0.44 1.86 9.25
C VAL A 63 -0.55 2.92 8.75
N VAL A 64 -0.37 3.42 7.51
CA VAL A 64 -1.31 4.39 6.92
C VAL A 64 -2.72 3.81 6.79
N LEU A 65 -2.85 2.51 6.53
CA LEU A 65 -4.17 1.88 6.45
C LEU A 65 -4.79 1.69 7.84
N GLU A 66 -3.98 1.45 8.88
CA GLU A 66 -4.42 1.38 10.28
C GLU A 66 -4.84 2.76 10.81
N THR A 67 -4.14 3.84 10.45
CA THR A 67 -4.57 5.21 10.78
C THR A 67 -5.91 5.55 10.14
N VAL A 68 -6.10 5.23 8.86
CA VAL A 68 -7.41 5.42 8.17
C VAL A 68 -8.51 4.62 8.85
N ARG A 69 -8.24 3.37 9.26
CA ARG A 69 -9.21 2.58 10.03
C ARG A 69 -9.56 3.24 11.36
N GLY A 70 -8.58 3.81 12.05
CA GLY A 70 -8.76 4.64 13.24
C GLY A 70 -9.71 5.80 12.96
N LEU A 71 -9.42 6.61 11.93
CA LEU A 71 -10.26 7.74 11.50
C LEU A 71 -11.71 7.31 11.22
N THR A 72 -11.92 6.21 10.49
CA THR A 72 -13.29 5.70 10.22
C THR A 72 -14.03 5.16 11.45
N SER A 73 -13.34 4.97 12.57
CA SER A 73 -13.93 4.56 13.84
C SER A 73 -14.16 5.72 14.82
N MET A 74 -13.67 6.92 14.49
CA MET A 74 -13.88 8.11 15.30
C MET A 74 -15.31 8.63 15.16
N THR A 75 -15.78 9.27 16.22
CA THR A 75 -17.07 9.98 16.22
C THR A 75 -17.00 11.25 15.37
N SER A 76 -18.15 11.76 14.91
CA SER A 76 -18.21 12.99 14.11
C SER A 76 -17.59 14.21 14.82
N LYS A 77 -17.77 14.31 16.15
CA LYS A 77 -17.16 15.37 16.99
C LYS A 77 -15.63 15.28 17.04
N GLN A 78 -15.10 14.07 17.07
CA GLN A 78 -13.65 13.86 17.03
C GLN A 78 -13.11 14.15 15.63
N LEU A 79 -13.84 13.76 14.57
CA LEU A 79 -13.46 14.10 13.20
C LEU A 79 -13.43 15.61 12.99
N SER A 80 -14.40 16.38 13.52
CA SER A 80 -14.39 17.85 13.42
C SER A 80 -13.19 18.51 14.10
N ALA A 81 -12.57 17.87 15.09
CA ALA A 81 -11.33 18.37 15.68
C ALA A 81 -10.12 18.15 14.75
N VAL A 82 -10.17 17.14 13.87
CA VAL A 82 -9.07 16.74 12.97
C VAL A 82 -9.24 17.31 11.55
N THR A 83 -10.39 17.92 11.23
CA THR A 83 -10.72 18.42 9.89
C THR A 83 -9.69 19.38 9.32
N HIS A 84 -9.08 20.23 10.13
CA HIS A 84 -8.10 21.22 9.69
C HIS A 84 -6.76 20.58 9.24
N LEU A 85 -6.46 19.35 9.68
CA LEU A 85 -5.23 18.64 9.33
C LEU A 85 -5.35 17.84 8.04
N LEU A 86 -6.59 17.57 7.61
CA LEU A 86 -6.92 16.67 6.51
C LEU A 86 -7.51 17.46 5.34
N PRO A 87 -7.15 17.16 4.08
CA PRO A 87 -7.79 17.82 2.96
C PRO A 87 -9.28 17.42 2.88
N PRO A 88 -10.15 18.31 2.37
CA PRO A 88 -11.60 18.09 2.33
C PRO A 88 -11.98 16.79 1.61
N GLY A 89 -11.30 16.44 0.51
CA GLY A 89 -11.57 15.20 -0.22
C GLY A 89 -11.28 13.91 0.57
N THR A 90 -10.34 13.94 1.53
CA THR A 90 -10.10 12.76 2.39
C THR A 90 -11.18 12.59 3.44
N LEU A 91 -11.73 13.69 3.98
CA LEU A 91 -12.79 13.68 4.97
C LEU A 91 -14.08 13.10 4.40
N GLU A 92 -14.44 13.47 3.17
CA GLU A 92 -15.57 12.87 2.45
C GLU A 92 -15.38 11.37 2.28
N GLY A 93 -14.17 10.95 1.89
CA GLY A 93 -13.84 9.53 1.74
C GLY A 93 -13.96 8.75 3.06
N VAL A 94 -13.49 9.32 4.18
CA VAL A 94 -13.64 8.74 5.52
C VAL A 94 -15.12 8.68 5.92
N GLY A 95 -15.91 9.72 5.63
CA GLY A 95 -17.34 9.76 5.91
C GLY A 95 -18.13 8.67 5.17
N ILE A 96 -17.82 8.43 3.88
CA ILE A 96 -18.41 7.34 3.09
C ILE A 96 -18.01 5.98 3.69
N ALA A 97 -16.73 5.79 4.03
CA ALA A 97 -16.26 4.55 4.62
C ALA A 97 -16.88 4.27 6.00
N ALA A 98 -17.11 5.29 6.82
CA ALA A 98 -17.72 5.18 8.14
C ALA A 98 -19.20 4.76 8.08
N LYS A 99 -19.95 5.20 7.06
CA LYS A 99 -21.36 4.81 6.84
C LYS A 99 -21.51 3.33 6.45
N LEU A 100 -20.47 2.73 5.87
CA LEU A 100 -20.50 1.34 5.41
C LEU A 100 -20.15 0.34 6.55
N PRO A 101 -20.79 -0.84 6.60
CA PRO A 101 -20.47 -1.83 7.62
C PRO A 101 -19.06 -2.41 7.44
N ARG A 102 -18.39 -2.77 8.55
CA ARG A 102 -17.00 -3.27 8.58
C ARG A 102 -16.76 -4.53 7.74
N SER A 103 -17.79 -5.36 7.55
CA SER A 103 -17.72 -6.58 6.72
C SER A 103 -17.74 -6.26 5.22
N ASN A 104 -18.19 -5.08 4.81
CA ASN A 104 -18.40 -4.72 3.41
C ASN A 104 -17.07 -4.56 2.66
N GLN A 105 -16.97 -5.15 1.47
CA GLN A 105 -15.82 -5.00 0.60
C GLN A 105 -15.65 -3.56 0.09
N GLY A 106 -16.75 -2.85 -0.16
CA GLY A 106 -16.77 -1.44 -0.54
C GLY A 106 -16.08 -0.55 0.49
N ARG A 107 -16.31 -0.80 1.79
CA ARG A 107 -15.60 -0.08 2.86
C ARG A 107 -14.09 -0.27 2.76
N LYS A 108 -13.62 -1.51 2.58
CA LYS A 108 -12.18 -1.82 2.45
C LYS A 108 -11.56 -1.14 1.23
N ARG A 109 -12.31 -1.02 0.12
CA ARG A 109 -11.87 -0.30 -1.09
C ARG A 109 -11.77 1.20 -0.81
N GLN A 110 -12.74 1.77 -0.11
CA GLN A 110 -12.74 3.19 0.24
C GLN A 110 -11.60 3.54 1.21
N GLU A 111 -11.39 2.73 2.26
CA GLU A 111 -10.25 2.88 3.19
C GLU A 111 -8.90 2.82 2.44
N ALA A 112 -8.76 1.91 1.46
CA ALA A 112 -7.55 1.83 0.64
C ALA A 112 -7.35 3.03 -0.29
N LEU A 113 -8.44 3.60 -0.82
CA LEU A 113 -8.39 4.82 -1.63
C LEU A 113 -7.94 6.01 -0.79
N VAL A 114 -8.54 6.21 0.39
CA VAL A 114 -8.14 7.27 1.32
C VAL A 114 -6.68 7.11 1.75
N ALA A 115 -6.24 5.89 2.06
CA ALA A 115 -4.85 5.61 2.37
C ALA A 115 -3.89 5.97 1.21
N LYS A 116 -4.33 5.79 -0.04
CA LYS A 116 -3.55 6.20 -1.22
C LYS A 116 -3.45 7.73 -1.32
N MET A 117 -4.53 8.45 -1.04
CA MET A 117 -4.53 9.93 -1.03
C MET A 117 -3.60 10.48 0.06
N LEU A 118 -3.64 9.90 1.26
CA LEU A 118 -2.77 10.34 2.36
C LEU A 118 -1.28 10.12 2.04
N ARG A 119 -0.91 8.99 1.41
CA ARG A 119 0.47 8.79 0.96
C ARG A 119 0.88 9.80 -0.10
N ALA A 120 0.02 10.11 -1.06
CA ALA A 120 0.32 11.10 -2.08
C ALA A 120 0.56 12.49 -1.46
N LEU A 121 -0.21 12.86 -0.42
CA LEU A 121 0.02 14.11 0.31
C LEU A 121 1.30 14.09 1.14
N GLU A 122 1.65 12.97 1.77
CA GLU A 122 2.92 12.83 2.49
C GLU A 122 4.10 12.95 1.53
N GLU A 123 4.02 12.33 0.35
CA GLU A 123 5.01 12.44 -0.73
C GLU A 123 5.13 13.89 -1.22
N GLU A 124 4.01 14.60 -1.44
CA GLU A 124 4.01 16.01 -1.84
C GLU A 124 4.58 16.93 -0.76
N ARG A 125 4.25 16.70 0.51
CA ARG A 125 4.80 17.46 1.64
C ARG A 125 6.31 17.24 1.78
N LEU A 126 6.78 16.01 1.64
CA LEU A 126 8.21 15.69 1.69
C LEU A 126 8.97 16.29 0.49
N ALA A 127 8.40 16.21 -0.71
CA ALA A 127 8.99 16.83 -1.91
C ALA A 127 8.99 18.36 -1.82
N GLY A 128 7.93 18.96 -1.28
CA GLY A 128 7.80 20.40 -1.07
C GLY A 128 8.72 20.92 0.03
N ALA A 129 8.91 20.16 1.11
CA ALA A 129 9.79 20.53 2.24
C ALA A 129 11.29 20.46 1.91
N GLN A 130 11.69 19.81 0.82
CA GLN A 130 13.08 19.81 0.34
C GLN A 130 13.43 21.04 -0.51
N ARG A 131 12.44 21.82 -0.94
CA ARG A 131 12.65 23.02 -1.79
C ARG A 131 12.89 24.37 -1.10
N PRO A 132 12.55 24.63 0.18
CA PRO A 132 12.60 25.98 0.74
C PRO A 132 13.94 26.36 1.38
N GLN A 133 14.94 25.47 1.45
CA GLN A 133 16.23 25.80 2.08
C GLN A 133 17.25 26.41 1.11
N ASP A 134 17.16 26.12 -0.19
CA ASP A 134 18.07 26.70 -1.20
C ASP A 134 17.64 28.09 -1.69
N ALA A 135 16.42 28.54 -1.31
CA ALA A 135 15.90 29.86 -1.66
C ALA A 135 16.00 30.89 -0.51
N ALA A 136 16.45 30.48 0.68
CA ALA A 136 16.63 31.37 1.83
C ALA A 136 18.03 32.00 1.92
N ALA A 137 18.93 31.71 0.97
CA ALA A 137 20.10 32.55 0.70
C ALA A 137 19.69 33.72 -0.20
N GLY A 138 18.81 34.58 0.33
CA GLY A 138 18.48 35.85 -0.30
C GLY A 138 19.66 36.83 -0.18
N PRO A 139 19.99 37.58 -1.23
CA PRO A 139 20.86 38.75 -1.11
C PRO A 139 20.19 39.77 -0.19
N SER A 140 20.96 40.29 0.76
CA SER A 140 20.61 41.44 1.60
C SER A 140 20.23 42.62 0.69
N HIS A 141 18.95 42.97 0.68
CA HIS A 141 18.46 44.22 0.10
C HIS A 141 17.86 45.02 1.24
N ASP A 142 18.75 45.75 1.92
CA ASP A 142 18.41 46.93 2.70
C ASP A 142 17.89 47.98 1.71
N ASP A 143 16.60 48.31 1.78
CA ASP A 143 16.09 49.60 1.34
C ASP A 143 14.83 49.91 2.15
N ASP A 144 14.99 50.93 2.99
CA ASP A 144 13.99 51.58 3.82
C ASP A 144 13.00 52.43 2.99
N ASP A 145 11.85 52.66 3.62
CA ASP A 145 10.97 53.82 3.49
C ASP A 145 10.00 53.94 2.29
N ALA A 146 8.70 53.93 2.61
CA ALA A 146 7.76 55.05 2.39
C ALA A 146 6.30 54.59 2.19
N THR A 147 5.51 54.79 3.24
CA THR A 147 4.19 55.47 3.25
C THR A 147 3.11 55.21 2.17
N ALA A 148 1.95 54.80 2.72
CA ALA A 148 0.61 55.34 2.51
C ALA A 148 -0.26 54.87 1.32
N ALA A 149 -1.41 54.34 1.73
CA ALA A 149 -2.76 54.57 1.20
C ALA A 149 -3.03 54.33 -0.29
N ALA A 150 -3.87 53.33 -0.59
CA ALA A 150 -5.11 53.57 -1.35
C ALA A 150 -5.97 52.30 -1.49
N ALA A 151 -7.27 52.51 -1.30
CA ALA A 151 -8.37 51.97 -2.09
C ALA A 151 -8.62 50.45 -2.13
N ALA A 152 -9.67 50.06 -1.41
CA ALA A 152 -10.86 49.43 -1.95
C ALA A 152 -10.71 48.58 -3.24
N ALA A 153 -10.83 47.27 -3.08
CA ALA A 153 -11.32 46.39 -4.14
C ALA A 153 -12.18 45.29 -3.54
N SER A 154 -13.49 45.57 -3.52
CA SER A 154 -14.56 44.58 -3.42
C SER A 154 -14.41 43.57 -4.55
N GLY A 155 -14.02 42.34 -4.22
CA GLY A 155 -13.93 41.21 -5.13
C GLY A 155 -15.05 40.21 -4.90
N ASN A 156 -16.28 40.61 -5.20
CA ASN A 156 -17.45 39.73 -5.21
C ASN A 156 -17.38 38.84 -6.46
N ALA A 157 -16.69 37.69 -6.36
CA ALA A 157 -16.59 36.73 -7.46
C ALA A 157 -17.90 35.92 -7.57
N SER A 158 -18.77 36.45 -8.43
CA SER A 158 -20.00 35.83 -8.89
C SER A 158 -19.76 34.44 -9.47
N ILE A 159 -20.48 33.48 -8.91
CA ILE A 159 -20.74 32.15 -9.44
C ILE A 159 -21.43 32.33 -10.80
N SER A 160 -20.84 31.80 -11.87
CA SER A 160 -21.55 31.64 -13.14
C SER A 160 -21.36 30.22 -13.67
N SER A 161 -22.50 29.51 -13.73
CA SER A 161 -22.97 28.75 -14.88
C SER A 161 -21.95 27.89 -15.64
N GLY A 162 -21.89 26.60 -15.30
CA GLY A 162 -21.32 25.56 -16.17
C GLY A 162 -22.19 24.30 -16.11
N SER A 163 -23.38 24.34 -16.74
CA SER A 163 -24.35 23.23 -16.76
C SER A 163 -24.28 22.35 -18.01
N GLU A 164 -23.12 22.27 -18.68
CA GLU A 164 -22.99 21.50 -19.93
C GLU A 164 -22.13 20.23 -19.78
N GLU A 165 -21.34 20.08 -18.70
CA GLU A 165 -20.50 18.88 -18.51
C GLU A 165 -21.22 17.68 -17.83
N GLN A 166 -22.48 17.84 -17.44
CA GLN A 166 -23.24 16.77 -16.76
C GLN A 166 -23.87 15.74 -17.73
N GLU A 167 -24.01 16.06 -19.02
CA GLU A 167 -24.55 15.11 -20.00
C GLU A 167 -23.50 14.10 -20.50
N ASP A 168 -22.22 14.48 -20.52
CA ASP A 168 -21.14 13.60 -21.01
C ASP A 168 -20.77 12.48 -20.03
N LEU A 169 -20.91 12.70 -18.71
CA LEU A 169 -20.61 11.68 -17.70
C LEU A 169 -21.65 10.53 -17.70
N ALA A 170 -22.89 10.81 -18.07
CA ALA A 170 -23.94 9.79 -18.17
C ALA A 170 -23.69 8.82 -19.34
N ALA A 171 -23.17 9.32 -20.47
CA ALA A 171 -22.83 8.50 -21.63
C ALA A 171 -21.66 7.54 -21.34
N VAL A 172 -20.64 7.99 -20.61
CA VAL A 172 -19.47 7.16 -20.24
C VAL A 172 -19.83 6.05 -19.26
N LEU A 173 -20.76 6.30 -18.32
CA LEU A 173 -21.27 5.28 -17.39
C LEU A 173 -22.12 4.22 -18.10
N ALA A 174 -22.91 4.59 -19.11
CA ALA A 174 -23.69 3.63 -19.90
C ALA A 174 -22.78 2.67 -20.70
N ASP A 175 -21.69 3.17 -21.28
CA ASP A 175 -20.78 2.35 -22.10
C ASP A 175 -19.91 1.39 -21.26
N ALA A 176 -19.64 1.72 -19.99
CA ALA A 176 -18.93 0.85 -19.06
C ALA A 176 -19.73 -0.40 -18.65
N THR A 177 -21.07 -0.31 -18.58
CA THR A 177 -21.92 -1.47 -18.19
C THR A 177 -22.01 -2.56 -19.26
N LYS A 178 -21.77 -2.24 -20.53
CA LYS A 178 -21.82 -3.21 -21.65
C LYS A 178 -20.60 -4.13 -21.73
N ARG A 179 -19.50 -3.84 -21.04
CA ARG A 179 -18.23 -4.60 -21.16
C ARG A 179 -17.99 -5.66 -20.07
N GLY A 180 -18.93 -5.90 -19.16
CA GLY A 180 -18.61 -6.57 -17.89
C GLY A 180 -19.27 -7.90 -17.55
N VAL A 181 -20.09 -8.53 -18.41
CA VAL A 181 -20.77 -9.80 -18.05
C VAL A 181 -20.12 -10.99 -18.76
N GLY A 182 -18.91 -11.33 -18.29
CA GLY A 182 -18.19 -12.53 -18.71
C GLY A 182 -18.83 -13.78 -18.10
N LYS A 183 -19.55 -14.53 -18.94
CA LYS A 183 -20.13 -15.86 -18.69
C LYS A 183 -19.12 -16.86 -18.09
N GLY A 184 -19.48 -17.40 -16.93
CA GLY A 184 -19.40 -18.83 -16.59
C GLY A 184 -18.19 -19.63 -17.06
N GLY A 185 -17.04 -19.43 -16.42
CA GLY A 185 -15.93 -20.38 -16.48
C GLY A 185 -16.10 -21.48 -15.44
N LYS A 186 -16.30 -22.73 -15.88
CA LYS A 186 -16.31 -23.93 -15.02
C LYS A 186 -15.03 -23.98 -14.17
N LEU A 187 -15.19 -23.79 -12.86
CA LEU A 187 -14.16 -23.96 -11.83
C LEU A 187 -13.66 -25.40 -11.83
N ARG A 188 -12.56 -25.65 -12.57
CA ARG A 188 -11.73 -26.82 -12.35
C ARG A 188 -11.24 -26.77 -10.90
N ARG A 189 -11.47 -27.85 -10.15
CA ARG A 189 -11.03 -28.07 -8.77
C ARG A 189 -9.51 -27.92 -8.65
N LEU A 190 -9.03 -26.68 -8.53
CA LEU A 190 -7.67 -26.39 -8.10
C LEU A 190 -7.62 -26.68 -6.60
N LYS A 191 -6.73 -27.61 -6.23
CA LYS A 191 -6.44 -28.03 -4.86
C LYS A 191 -6.28 -26.78 -3.99
N ALA A 192 -7.15 -26.65 -2.98
CA ALA A 192 -7.23 -25.43 -2.16
C ALA A 192 -5.85 -25.05 -1.62
N PRO A 193 -5.46 -23.76 -1.67
CA PRO A 193 -4.17 -23.32 -1.17
C PRO A 193 -4.07 -23.69 0.31
N VAL A 194 -3.03 -24.45 0.65
CA VAL A 194 -2.75 -24.84 2.04
C VAL A 194 -2.71 -23.58 2.90
N PRO A 195 -3.47 -23.51 4.01
CA PRO A 195 -3.53 -22.33 4.85
C PRO A 195 -2.12 -22.00 5.35
N ARG A 196 -1.70 -20.75 5.16
CA ARG A 196 -0.36 -20.24 5.52
C ARG A 196 0.04 -20.51 6.98
N SER A 197 -0.93 -20.76 7.86
CA SER A 197 -0.71 -21.16 9.25
C SER A 197 0.09 -22.45 9.38
N ARG A 198 -0.10 -23.46 8.51
CA ARG A 198 0.62 -24.74 8.61
C ARG A 198 2.12 -24.62 8.30
N ALA A 199 2.49 -23.74 7.37
CA ALA A 199 3.90 -23.48 7.06
C ALA A 199 4.61 -22.74 8.20
N LEU A 200 3.90 -21.79 8.84
CA LEU A 200 4.42 -21.06 10.01
C LEU A 200 4.60 -21.97 11.23
N LEU A 201 3.65 -22.88 11.49
CA LEU A 201 3.78 -23.85 12.59
C LEU A 201 5.00 -24.76 12.40
N ARG A 202 5.25 -25.25 11.18
CA ARG A 202 6.44 -26.05 10.87
C ARG A 202 7.74 -25.26 11.09
N SER A 203 7.77 -24.01 10.64
CA SER A 203 8.93 -23.12 10.84
C SER A 203 9.16 -22.83 12.33
N LEU A 204 8.11 -22.55 13.12
CA LEU A 204 8.21 -22.34 14.55
C LEU A 204 8.71 -23.59 15.27
N THR A 205 8.20 -24.77 14.92
CA THR A 205 8.68 -26.03 15.52
C THR A 205 10.15 -26.32 15.20
N GLN A 206 10.66 -25.92 14.03
CA GLN A 206 12.08 -26.09 13.71
C GLN A 206 12.99 -25.18 14.53
N VAL A 207 12.52 -23.97 14.86
CA VAL A 207 13.30 -23.00 15.66
C VAL A 207 13.22 -23.33 17.16
N LEU A 208 12.05 -23.73 17.66
CA LEU A 208 11.84 -23.96 19.09
C LEU A 208 12.39 -25.30 19.59
N ARG A 209 12.45 -26.32 18.72
CA ARG A 209 12.94 -27.66 19.11
C ARG A 209 14.37 -27.67 19.67
N PRO A 210 15.39 -27.04 19.04
CA PRO A 210 16.74 -27.01 19.61
C PRO A 210 16.81 -26.23 20.94
N LEU A 211 15.99 -25.19 21.11
CA LEU A 211 15.93 -24.43 22.36
C LEU A 211 15.31 -25.26 23.49
N ALA A 212 14.21 -25.95 23.22
CA ALA A 212 13.58 -26.84 24.19
C ALA A 212 14.53 -27.95 24.65
N VAL A 213 15.31 -28.54 23.73
CA VAL A 213 16.32 -29.55 24.08
C VAL A 213 17.43 -28.98 24.96
N ARG A 214 17.87 -27.74 24.73
CA ARG A 214 18.88 -27.08 25.58
C ARG A 214 18.36 -26.80 26.98
N VAL A 215 17.14 -26.29 27.10
CA VAL A 215 16.52 -26.01 28.41
C VAL A 215 16.34 -27.29 29.23
N VAL A 216 15.93 -28.39 28.59
CA VAL A 216 15.80 -29.68 29.28
C VAL A 216 17.16 -30.23 29.71
N LYS A 217 18.21 -30.08 28.89
CA LYS A 217 19.57 -30.46 29.27
C LYS A 217 20.08 -29.62 30.43
N GLU A 218 19.96 -28.30 30.36
CA GLU A 218 20.39 -27.40 31.42
C GLU A 218 19.65 -27.66 32.74
N ALA A 219 18.37 -28.04 32.68
CA ALA A 219 17.62 -28.45 33.85
C ALA A 219 18.09 -29.80 34.41
N ALA A 220 18.47 -30.76 33.57
CA ALA A 220 19.02 -32.03 34.00
C ALA A 220 20.40 -31.86 34.65
N ASP A 221 21.26 -31.05 34.03
CA ASP A 221 22.62 -30.76 34.54
C ASP A 221 22.55 -30.08 35.92
N LYS A 222 21.59 -29.15 36.14
CA LYS A 222 21.36 -28.51 37.45
C LYS A 222 20.90 -29.49 38.54
N ILE A 223 20.11 -30.50 38.19
CA ILE A 223 19.66 -31.51 39.16
C ILE A 223 20.82 -32.41 39.58
N GLU A 224 21.74 -32.72 38.67
CA GLU A 224 22.95 -33.49 38.99
C GLU A 224 23.93 -32.69 39.87
N GLU A 225 24.06 -31.38 39.66
CA GLU A 225 24.89 -30.51 40.52
C GLU A 225 24.30 -30.36 41.94
N GLU A 226 22.98 -30.13 42.07
CA GLU A 226 22.35 -29.94 43.39
C GLU A 226 22.15 -31.26 44.17
N GLY A 227 22.08 -32.40 43.48
CA GLY A 227 21.91 -33.72 44.10
C GLY A 227 23.20 -34.37 44.63
N GLY A 228 24.37 -33.84 44.28
CA GLY A 228 25.67 -34.44 44.62
C GLY A 228 26.29 -33.99 45.94
N GLU A 229 25.80 -32.90 46.55
CA GLU A 229 26.41 -32.31 47.75
C GLU A 229 25.72 -32.71 49.07
N GLY A 230 24.65 -33.52 49.02
CA GLY A 230 23.77 -33.77 50.18
C GLY A 230 23.94 -35.11 50.92
N GLU A 231 24.71 -36.09 50.43
CA GLU A 231 24.73 -37.45 51.02
C GLU A 231 26.04 -37.83 51.74
N ALA A 232 26.99 -36.90 51.92
CA ALA A 232 28.29 -37.23 52.52
C ALA A 232 28.40 -37.00 54.05
N GLU A 233 27.37 -36.45 54.73
CA GLU A 233 27.50 -35.98 56.13
C GLU A 233 26.75 -36.81 57.18
N GLU A 234 26.25 -38.02 56.87
CA GLU A 234 25.49 -38.85 57.82
C GLU A 234 26.18 -40.20 58.19
N ALA A 235 27.52 -40.26 58.12
CA ALA A 235 28.28 -41.48 58.47
C ALA A 235 29.22 -41.36 59.69
N GLU A 236 29.15 -40.29 60.47
CA GLU A 236 29.93 -40.14 61.71
C GLU A 236 29.04 -39.73 62.90
N ALA A 237 28.19 -40.67 63.35
CA ALA A 237 27.52 -40.63 64.65
C ALA A 237 27.33 -42.04 65.21
#